data_AF-G5JCX4-F1
#
_entry.id   AF-G5JCX4-F1
#
_cell.length_a   1.000
_cell.length_b   1.000
_cell.length_c   1.000
_cell.angle_alpha   90.00
_cell.angle_beta   90.00
_cell.angle_gamma   90.00
#
_symmetry.space_group_name_H-M   'P 1'
#
loop_
_entity.id
_entity.type
_entity.pdbx_description
1 polymer ?
#
loop_
_entity_poly.entity_id
_entity_poly.type
_entity_poly.pdbx_seq_one_letter_code
_entity_poly.pdbx_strand_id
1 'polypeptide(L)'
;MQSTPNPDLLSPFSEALTKFAYQGFQQTKSLFSFAHKNISDRLTNTVIPSRQDMTSPLSPELLLKLQESRSQLCEIDWEDAQKGIYPVEVLFDSFLPDFLRYYPEMWLDLPKIWSRLQRKEYQSFADDIEKEGYPGYYLQNFHHQTDGYLSDSSANLYDLQVDILFNGIADGMRRRILTPLKEGLTTFSSVPAYQIKVLDVACGT
;
A
#
# COMPACT_ATOMS: atom_id res chain seq x y z
N MET A 1 2.06 29.71 25.81
CA MET A 1 2.22 29.87 24.36
C MET A 1 0.82 29.95 23.76
N GLN A 2 0.46 31.07 23.15
CA GLN A 2 -0.82 31.22 22.46
C GLN A 2 -0.83 30.25 21.27
N SER A 3 -1.84 29.38 21.20
CA SER A 3 -2.04 28.52 20.03
C SER A 3 -2.28 29.42 18.83
N THR A 4 -1.30 29.53 17.95
CA THR A 4 -1.55 30.03 16.60
C THR A 4 -2.65 29.16 15.98
N PRO A 5 -3.73 29.75 15.44
CA PRO A 5 -4.72 28.98 14.68
C PRO A 5 -3.97 28.24 13.58
N ASN A 6 -4.20 26.94 13.44
CA ASN A 6 -3.65 26.18 12.31
C ASN A 6 -4.23 26.81 11.03
N PRO A 7 -3.42 27.45 10.16
CA PRO A 7 -3.94 28.14 8.98
C PRO A 7 -4.61 27.20 7.98
N ASP A 8 -4.41 25.88 8.15
CA ASP A 8 -4.96 24.82 7.31
C ASP A 8 -6.31 24.28 7.82
N LEU A 9 -6.93 24.91 8.83
CA LEU A 9 -8.22 24.45 9.34
C LEU A 9 -9.34 24.77 8.33
N LEU A 10 -9.83 23.74 7.64
CA LEU A 10 -10.98 23.83 6.76
C LEU A 10 -12.22 24.31 7.52
N SER A 11 -13.10 25.06 6.85
CA SER A 11 -14.42 25.35 7.42
C SER A 11 -15.20 24.03 7.67
N PRO A 12 -16.15 23.97 8.63
CA PRO A 12 -16.86 22.72 8.93
C PRO A 12 -17.54 22.08 7.72
N PHE A 13 -18.09 22.90 6.81
CA PHE A 13 -18.66 22.42 5.56
C PHE A 13 -17.59 21.85 4.62
N SER A 14 -16.46 22.55 4.48
CA SER A 14 -15.35 22.08 3.66
C SER A 14 -14.73 20.80 4.22
N GLU A 15 -14.62 20.68 5.53
CA GLU A 15 -14.13 19.48 6.21
C GLU A 15 -15.04 18.28 5.92
N ALA A 16 -16.36 18.43 6.10
CA ALA A 16 -17.32 17.37 5.81
C ALA A 16 -17.28 16.94 4.34
N LEU A 17 -17.16 17.89 3.41
CA LEU A 17 -17.03 17.60 1.98
C LEU A 17 -15.72 16.86 1.67
N THR A 18 -14.60 17.29 2.24
CA THR A 18 -13.30 16.64 2.06
C THR A 18 -13.30 15.23 2.65
N LYS A 19 -13.92 15.02 3.82
CA LYS A 19 -14.10 13.68 4.40
C LYS A 19 -14.91 12.77 3.48
N PHE A 20 -16.02 13.27 2.95
CA PHE A 20 -16.85 12.54 2.00
C PHE A 20 -16.07 12.18 0.73
N ALA A 21 -15.29 13.12 0.19
CA ALA A 21 -14.43 12.87 -0.97
C ALA A 21 -13.38 11.80 -0.67
N TYR A 22 -12.73 11.86 0.49
CA TYR A 22 -11.77 10.86 0.95
C TYR A 22 -12.41 9.48 1.07
N GLN A 23 -13.57 9.37 1.73
CA GLN A 23 -14.29 8.10 1.85
C GLN A 23 -14.70 7.53 0.48
N GLY A 24 -15.20 8.37 -0.42
CA GLY A 24 -15.53 7.98 -1.79
C GLY A 24 -14.31 7.49 -2.58
N PHE A 25 -13.17 8.15 -2.39
CA PHE A 25 -11.90 7.75 -2.98
C PHE A 25 -11.44 6.38 -2.46
N GLN A 26 -11.44 6.17 -1.14
CA GLN A 26 -11.08 4.88 -0.53
C GLN A 26 -12.04 3.75 -0.91
N GLN A 27 -13.33 4.05 -1.09
CA GLN A 27 -14.31 3.08 -1.57
C GLN A 27 -14.07 2.70 -3.03
N THR A 28 -13.68 3.67 -3.86
CA THR A 28 -13.30 3.43 -5.26
C THR A 28 -12.11 2.49 -5.35
N LYS A 29 -11.02 2.77 -4.59
CA LYS A 29 -9.83 1.90 -4.55
C LYS A 29 -10.19 0.47 -4.11
N SER A 30 -11.04 0.34 -3.09
CA SER A 30 -11.48 -0.97 -2.58
C SER A 30 -12.29 -1.77 -3.60
N LEU A 31 -13.29 -1.16 -4.25
CA LEU A 31 -14.10 -1.82 -5.26
C LEU A 31 -13.22 -2.26 -6.44
N PHE A 32 -12.34 -1.38 -6.89
CA PHE A 32 -11.41 -1.67 -7.96
C PHE A 32 -10.50 -2.84 -7.63
N SER A 33 -9.87 -2.81 -6.46
CA SER A 33 -8.96 -3.86 -5.98
C SER A 33 -9.68 -5.21 -5.89
N PHE A 34 -10.92 -5.21 -5.39
CA PHE A 34 -11.76 -6.41 -5.34
C PHE A 34 -12.03 -6.96 -6.74
N ALA A 35 -12.41 -6.09 -7.69
CA ALA A 35 -12.65 -6.49 -9.08
C ALA A 35 -11.39 -7.06 -9.72
N HIS A 36 -10.24 -6.39 -9.57
CA HIS A 36 -8.95 -6.86 -10.09
C HIS A 36 -8.61 -8.26 -9.57
N LYS A 37 -8.71 -8.49 -8.25
CA LYS A 37 -8.41 -9.80 -7.63
C LYS A 37 -9.32 -10.90 -8.17
N ASN A 38 -10.62 -10.65 -8.24
CA ASN A 38 -11.56 -11.64 -8.79
C ASN A 38 -11.27 -11.98 -10.27
N ILE A 39 -10.92 -10.98 -11.08
CA ILE A 39 -10.62 -11.19 -12.50
C ILE A 39 -9.29 -11.94 -12.65
N SER A 40 -8.23 -11.50 -11.97
CA SER A 40 -6.90 -12.12 -12.02
C SER A 40 -6.90 -13.55 -11.48
N ASP A 41 -7.65 -13.83 -10.41
CA ASP A 41 -7.81 -15.18 -9.87
C ASP A 41 -8.53 -16.10 -10.87
N ARG A 42 -9.63 -15.63 -11.49
CA ARG A 42 -10.34 -16.43 -12.51
C ARG A 42 -9.47 -16.73 -13.73
N LEU A 43 -8.74 -15.74 -14.23
CA LEU A 43 -7.81 -15.92 -15.34
C LEU A 43 -6.69 -16.90 -14.96
N THR A 44 -6.11 -16.73 -13.77
CA THR A 44 -5.05 -17.62 -13.30
C THR A 44 -5.55 -19.04 -13.10
N ASN A 45 -6.74 -19.25 -12.53
CA ASN A 45 -7.32 -20.58 -12.34
C ASN A 45 -7.67 -21.26 -13.67
N THR A 46 -7.93 -20.49 -14.73
CA THR A 46 -8.14 -21.03 -16.07
C THR A 46 -6.83 -21.59 -16.65
N VAL A 47 -5.69 -20.96 -16.36
CA VAL A 47 -4.36 -21.37 -16.87
C VAL A 47 -3.67 -22.38 -15.95
N ILE A 48 -3.89 -22.27 -14.64
CA ILE A 48 -3.29 -23.10 -13.58
C ILE A 48 -4.41 -23.58 -12.64
N PRO A 49 -5.20 -24.60 -13.02
CA PRO A 49 -6.34 -25.05 -12.22
C PRO A 49 -5.96 -25.53 -10.83
N SER A 50 -4.77 -26.12 -10.66
CA SER A 50 -4.26 -26.59 -9.37
C SER A 50 -4.10 -25.49 -8.31
N ARG A 51 -4.11 -24.21 -8.70
CA ARG A 51 -4.06 -23.09 -7.76
C ARG A 51 -5.37 -22.95 -6.98
N GLN A 52 -6.50 -23.31 -7.57
CA GLN A 52 -7.81 -23.21 -6.93
C GLN A 52 -7.87 -24.05 -5.65
N ASP A 53 -7.21 -25.21 -5.66
CA ASP A 53 -7.15 -26.13 -4.52
C ASP A 53 -6.28 -25.61 -3.36
N MET A 54 -5.49 -24.57 -3.59
CA MET A 54 -4.58 -23.99 -2.58
C MET A 54 -5.23 -22.89 -1.74
N THR A 55 -6.46 -22.47 -2.07
CA THR A 55 -7.14 -21.36 -1.40
C THR A 55 -8.50 -21.76 -0.89
N SER A 56 -8.84 -21.30 0.31
CA SER A 56 -10.18 -21.45 0.90
C SER A 56 -10.94 -20.13 0.82
N PRO A 57 -12.25 -20.15 0.56
CA PRO A 57 -13.06 -18.95 0.62
C PRO A 57 -13.09 -18.38 2.05
N LEU A 58 -13.15 -17.06 2.16
CA LEU A 58 -13.31 -16.39 3.45
C LEU A 58 -14.72 -16.61 3.98
N SER A 59 -14.86 -16.83 5.28
CA SER A 59 -16.17 -16.91 5.92
C SER A 59 -16.88 -15.54 5.90
N PRO A 60 -18.23 -15.49 5.89
CA PRO A 60 -18.96 -14.24 5.97
C PRO A 60 -18.58 -13.40 7.19
N GLU A 61 -18.33 -14.03 8.34
CA GLU A 61 -17.88 -13.34 9.55
C GLU A 61 -16.52 -12.65 9.35
N LEU A 62 -15.56 -13.34 8.73
CA LEU A 62 -14.24 -12.77 8.46
C LEU A 62 -14.32 -11.61 7.45
N LEU A 63 -15.18 -11.73 6.44
CA LEU A 63 -15.43 -10.65 5.48
C LEU A 63 -15.99 -9.40 6.18
N LEU A 64 -16.93 -9.57 7.11
CA LEU A 64 -17.47 -8.47 7.91
C LEU A 64 -16.38 -7.83 8.78
N LYS A 65 -15.56 -8.64 9.46
CA LYS A 65 -14.43 -8.13 10.26
C LYS A 65 -13.43 -7.33 9.41
N LEU A 66 -13.09 -7.82 8.21
CA LEU A 66 -12.20 -7.09 7.30
C LEU A 66 -12.81 -5.76 6.82
N GLN A 67 -14.11 -5.72 6.54
CA GLN A 67 -14.82 -4.50 6.19
C GLN A 67 -14.85 -3.50 7.36
N GLU A 68 -15.08 -3.99 8.57
CA GLU A 68 -15.08 -3.17 9.79
C GLU A 68 -13.68 -2.61 10.08
N SER A 69 -12.64 -3.45 10.11
CA SER A 69 -11.26 -3.01 10.32
C SER A 69 -10.79 -2.01 9.28
N ARG A 70 -11.19 -2.19 8.02
CA ARG A 70 -10.93 -1.20 6.97
C ARG A 70 -11.62 0.13 7.26
N SER A 71 -12.90 0.08 7.64
CA SER A 71 -13.68 1.30 7.92
C SER A 71 -13.10 2.06 9.12
N GLN A 72 -12.71 1.33 10.18
CA GLN A 72 -12.02 1.87 11.34
C GLN A 72 -10.68 2.50 10.95
N LEU A 73 -9.88 1.83 10.13
CA LEU A 73 -8.61 2.37 9.65
C LEU A 73 -8.81 3.69 8.89
N CYS A 74 -9.76 3.74 7.95
CA CYS A 74 -10.04 4.96 7.20
C CYS A 74 -10.48 6.11 8.11
N GLU A 75 -11.31 5.82 9.11
CA GLU A 75 -11.75 6.83 10.08
C GLU A 75 -10.57 7.37 10.90
N ILE A 76 -9.72 6.49 11.42
CA ILE A 76 -8.53 6.88 12.17
C ILE A 76 -7.55 7.69 11.29
N ASP A 77 -7.35 7.28 10.03
CA ASP A 77 -6.49 7.99 9.07
C ASP A 77 -7.01 9.41 8.78
N TRP A 78 -8.34 9.56 8.68
CA TRP A 78 -8.99 10.88 8.58
C TRP A 78 -8.79 11.73 9.84
N GLU A 79 -9.05 11.16 11.01
CA GLU A 79 -8.90 11.86 12.30
C GLU A 79 -7.47 12.34 12.52
N ASP A 80 -6.47 11.53 12.18
CA ASP A 80 -5.07 11.89 12.39
C ASP A 80 -4.63 12.99 11.42
N ALA A 81 -5.13 12.99 10.17
CA ALA A 81 -4.96 14.14 9.27
C ALA A 81 -5.64 15.41 9.84
N GLN A 82 -6.87 15.30 10.35
CA GLN A 82 -7.60 16.42 10.95
C GLN A 82 -6.86 17.01 12.16
N LYS A 83 -6.24 16.15 12.99
CA LYS A 83 -5.40 16.56 14.13
C LYS A 83 -4.07 17.19 13.69
N GLY A 84 -3.75 17.20 12.40
CA GLY A 84 -2.48 17.72 11.88
C GLY A 84 -1.29 16.79 12.17
N ILE A 85 -1.52 15.49 12.35
CA ILE A 85 -0.43 14.51 12.41
C ILE A 85 0.30 14.48 11.06
N TYR A 86 -0.43 14.61 9.95
CA TYR A 86 0.09 14.84 8.61
C TYR A 86 -0.88 15.72 7.80
N PRO A 87 -0.42 16.33 6.70
CA PRO A 87 -1.29 17.16 5.85
C PRO A 87 -2.44 16.35 5.25
N VAL A 88 -3.61 16.98 5.09
CA VAL A 88 -4.81 16.35 4.54
C VAL A 88 -4.61 15.95 3.08
N GLU A 89 -3.77 16.68 2.35
CA GLU A 89 -3.43 16.45 0.95
C GLU A 89 -2.85 15.06 0.73
N VAL A 90 -2.11 14.52 1.73
CA VAL A 90 -1.52 13.18 1.68
C VAL A 90 -2.59 12.07 1.66
N LEU A 91 -3.81 12.35 2.12
CA LEU A 91 -4.93 11.40 2.00
C LEU A 91 -5.38 11.18 0.54
N PHE A 92 -5.05 12.13 -0.33
CA PHE A 92 -5.35 12.14 -1.76
C PHE A 92 -4.09 12.02 -2.60
N ASP A 93 -2.96 11.65 -1.99
CA ASP A 93 -1.68 11.61 -2.69
C ASP A 93 -1.75 10.74 -3.95
N SER A 94 -0.85 11.03 -4.88
CA SER A 94 -0.95 10.84 -6.33
C SER A 94 -1.03 9.38 -6.79
N PHE A 95 -2.06 8.66 -6.37
CA PHE A 95 -2.37 7.30 -6.81
C PHE A 95 -2.54 7.25 -8.33
N LEU A 96 -3.17 8.26 -8.94
CA LEU A 96 -3.65 8.15 -10.32
C LEU A 96 -2.53 8.08 -11.39
N PRO A 97 -1.49 8.92 -11.39
CA PRO A 97 -0.43 8.82 -12.39
C PRO A 97 0.29 7.46 -12.37
N ASP A 98 0.73 7.03 -11.18
CA ASP A 98 1.45 5.76 -11.01
C ASP A 98 0.53 4.57 -11.28
N PHE A 99 -0.72 4.63 -10.81
CA PHE A 99 -1.72 3.63 -11.13
C PHE A 99 -1.92 3.48 -12.64
N LEU A 100 -2.14 4.56 -13.38
CA LEU A 100 -2.34 4.50 -14.84
C LEU A 100 -1.09 3.99 -15.57
N ARG A 101 0.10 4.25 -15.03
CA ARG A 101 1.38 3.79 -15.57
C ARG A 101 1.63 2.30 -15.34
N TYR A 102 1.43 1.82 -14.11
CA TYR A 102 1.85 0.49 -13.66
C TYR A 102 0.73 -0.54 -13.70
N TYR A 103 -0.54 -0.13 -13.67
CA TYR A 103 -1.67 -1.06 -13.74
C TYR A 103 -1.69 -1.91 -15.03
N PRO A 104 -1.43 -1.35 -16.24
CA PRO A 104 -1.30 -2.17 -17.45
C PRO A 104 -0.13 -3.15 -17.38
N GLU A 105 1.00 -2.72 -16.80
CA GLU A 105 2.20 -3.55 -16.66
C GLU A 105 1.95 -4.76 -15.75
N MET A 106 1.16 -4.62 -14.69
CA MET A 106 0.75 -5.75 -13.84
C MET A 106 0.05 -6.86 -14.65
N TRP A 107 -0.82 -6.50 -15.59
CA TRP A 107 -1.48 -7.48 -16.47
C TRP A 107 -0.52 -8.10 -17.47
N LEU A 108 0.42 -7.30 -18.01
CA LEU A 108 1.45 -7.79 -18.93
C LEU A 108 2.45 -8.73 -18.26
N ASP A 109 2.66 -8.61 -16.94
CA ASP A 109 3.54 -9.51 -16.19
C ASP A 109 2.88 -10.86 -15.84
N LEU A 110 1.55 -10.92 -15.85
CA LEU A 110 0.77 -12.08 -15.42
C LEU A 110 1.14 -13.40 -16.14
N PRO A 111 1.37 -13.44 -17.47
CA PRO A 111 1.84 -14.66 -18.14
C PRO A 111 3.22 -15.13 -17.67
N LYS A 112 4.13 -14.20 -17.33
CA LYS A 112 5.45 -14.55 -16.79
C LYS A 112 5.32 -15.15 -15.40
N ILE A 113 4.44 -14.57 -14.56
CA ILE A 113 4.08 -15.11 -13.24
C ILE A 113 3.54 -16.54 -13.38
N TRP A 114 2.63 -16.80 -14.32
CA TRP A 114 2.08 -18.14 -14.55
C TRP A 114 3.16 -19.15 -14.93
N SER A 115 4.07 -18.77 -15.83
CA SER A 115 5.19 -19.60 -16.24
C SER A 115 6.08 -19.97 -15.04
N ARG A 116 6.44 -19.00 -14.19
CA ARG A 116 7.27 -19.25 -12.99
C ARG A 116 6.56 -20.13 -11.97
N LEU A 117 5.25 -19.90 -11.76
CA LEU A 117 4.40 -20.72 -10.88
C LEU A 117 4.44 -22.19 -11.31
N GLN A 118 4.22 -22.47 -12.59
CA GLN A 118 4.20 -23.83 -13.13
C GLN A 118 5.56 -24.54 -13.01
N ARG A 119 6.66 -23.80 -13.23
CA ARG A 119 8.03 -24.34 -13.14
C ARG A 119 8.57 -24.37 -11.71
N LYS A 120 7.86 -23.80 -10.74
CA LYS A 120 8.34 -23.60 -9.36
C LYS A 120 9.67 -22.83 -9.33
N GLU A 121 9.77 -21.82 -10.18
CA GLU A 121 10.91 -20.90 -10.21
C GLU A 121 10.68 -19.79 -9.19
N TYR A 122 11.56 -19.73 -8.18
CA TYR A 122 11.48 -18.78 -7.06
C TYR A 122 12.71 -17.85 -6.96
N GLN A 123 13.72 -18.03 -7.81
CA GLN A 123 14.92 -17.21 -7.87
C GLN A 123 15.32 -17.04 -9.35
N SER A 124 14.68 -16.09 -10.02
CA SER A 124 14.84 -15.76 -11.42
C SER A 124 14.97 -14.24 -11.55
N PHE A 125 16.08 -13.81 -12.14
CA PHE A 125 16.46 -12.41 -12.29
C PHE A 125 17.07 -12.22 -13.67
N ALA A 126 16.92 -11.03 -14.25
CA ALA A 126 17.71 -10.62 -15.40
C ALA A 126 19.21 -10.64 -15.07
N ASP A 127 20.04 -10.80 -16.11
CA ASP A 127 21.49 -10.98 -15.97
C ASP A 127 22.19 -9.76 -15.36
N ASP A 128 21.63 -8.57 -15.58
CA ASP A 128 22.13 -7.28 -15.11
C ASP A 128 21.72 -6.94 -13.66
N ILE A 129 20.90 -7.77 -13.02
CA ILE A 129 20.54 -7.60 -11.60
C ILE A 129 21.69 -8.04 -10.71
N GLU A 130 22.21 -7.09 -9.92
CA GLU A 130 23.23 -7.33 -8.90
C GLU A 130 22.64 -8.13 -7.73
N LYS A 131 23.35 -9.19 -7.34
CA LYS A 131 22.90 -10.17 -6.34
C LYS A 131 23.93 -10.36 -5.22
N GLU A 132 25.17 -9.92 -5.43
CA GLU A 132 26.26 -10.07 -4.49
C GLU A 132 25.92 -9.34 -3.17
N GLY A 133 26.20 -10.00 -2.03
CA GLY A 133 25.97 -9.44 -0.70
C GLY A 133 24.53 -9.56 -0.17
N TYR A 134 23.56 -9.98 -0.99
CA TYR A 134 22.19 -10.26 -0.49
C TYR A 134 22.10 -11.66 0.11
N PRO A 135 21.57 -11.81 1.35
CA PRO A 135 21.22 -13.12 1.88
C PRO A 135 20.24 -13.85 0.95
N GLY A 136 20.29 -15.18 0.88
CA GLY A 136 19.44 -15.96 -0.04
C GLY A 136 17.93 -15.76 0.15
N TYR A 137 17.49 -15.43 1.37
CA TYR A 137 16.12 -14.98 1.63
C TYR A 137 15.75 -13.79 0.75
N TYR A 138 16.69 -12.85 0.61
CA TYR A 138 16.50 -11.66 -0.19
C TYR A 138 16.67 -11.86 -1.71
N LEU A 139 16.91 -13.09 -2.16
CA LEU A 139 16.93 -13.43 -3.58
C LEU A 139 15.71 -14.26 -3.98
N GLN A 140 14.69 -14.32 -3.12
CA GLN A 140 13.43 -14.98 -3.44
C GLN A 140 12.49 -14.03 -4.17
N ASN A 141 11.98 -14.44 -5.34
CA ASN A 141 10.88 -13.76 -6.02
C ASN A 141 9.57 -14.08 -5.28
N PHE A 142 9.30 -13.36 -4.19
CA PHE A 142 7.99 -13.39 -3.55
C PHE A 142 6.90 -13.04 -4.57
N HIS A 143 5.74 -13.68 -4.44
CA HIS A 143 4.62 -13.56 -5.40
C HIS A 143 4.97 -13.89 -6.87
N HIS A 144 6.10 -14.55 -7.13
CA HIS A 144 6.65 -14.82 -8.48
C HIS A 144 6.91 -13.55 -9.30
N GLN A 145 7.17 -12.44 -8.63
CA GLN A 145 7.44 -11.14 -9.23
C GLN A 145 8.69 -11.17 -10.13
N THR A 146 8.62 -10.49 -11.28
CA THR A 146 9.78 -10.31 -12.17
C THR A 146 10.89 -9.55 -11.43
N ASP A 147 12.11 -10.11 -11.45
CA ASP A 147 13.33 -9.57 -10.81
C ASP A 147 13.25 -9.37 -9.28
N GLY A 148 12.27 -9.98 -8.61
CA GLY A 148 12.08 -9.77 -7.18
C GLY A 148 11.80 -8.29 -6.90
N TYR A 149 12.53 -7.68 -5.96
CA TYR A 149 12.48 -6.23 -5.69
C TYR A 149 13.79 -5.53 -6.06
N LEU A 150 14.61 -6.16 -6.92
CA LEU A 150 15.94 -5.65 -7.25
C LEU A 150 15.97 -4.78 -8.51
N SER A 151 14.84 -4.63 -9.21
CA SER A 151 14.69 -3.68 -10.33
C SER A 151 13.72 -2.55 -10.00
N ASP A 152 13.98 -1.35 -10.49
CA ASP A 152 13.08 -0.20 -10.29
C ASP A 152 11.66 -0.48 -10.78
N SER A 153 11.52 -1.13 -11.95
CA SER A 153 10.21 -1.49 -12.48
C SER A 153 9.46 -2.46 -11.56
N SER A 154 10.16 -3.45 -10.99
CA SER A 154 9.56 -4.39 -10.04
C SER A 154 9.13 -3.71 -8.74
N ALA A 155 9.93 -2.78 -8.22
CA ALA A 155 9.61 -2.05 -6.99
C ALA A 155 8.37 -1.17 -7.16
N ASN A 156 8.27 -0.46 -8.29
CA ASN A 156 7.07 0.33 -8.62
C ASN A 156 5.80 -0.54 -8.79
N LEU A 157 5.93 -1.71 -9.44
CA LEU A 157 4.81 -2.64 -9.57
C LEU A 157 4.37 -3.21 -8.23
N TYR A 158 5.32 -3.45 -7.33
CA TYR A 158 5.06 -4.00 -6.01
C TYR A 158 4.16 -3.09 -5.18
N ASP A 159 4.39 -1.77 -5.18
CA ASP A 159 3.55 -0.85 -4.41
C ASP A 159 2.08 -0.90 -4.84
N LEU A 160 1.82 -0.92 -6.14
CA LEU A 160 0.46 -1.06 -6.65
C LEU A 160 -0.14 -2.43 -6.32
N GLN A 161 0.66 -3.51 -6.38
CA GLN A 161 0.22 -4.85 -6.00
C GLN A 161 -0.17 -4.93 -4.52
N VAL A 162 0.65 -4.35 -3.64
CA VAL A 162 0.36 -4.28 -2.20
C VAL A 162 -0.91 -3.50 -1.93
N ASP A 163 -1.09 -2.35 -2.60
CA ASP A 163 -2.30 -1.56 -2.44
C ASP A 163 -3.55 -2.35 -2.88
N ILE A 164 -3.50 -3.04 -4.03
CA ILE A 164 -4.58 -3.92 -4.50
C ILE A 164 -4.83 -5.10 -3.54
N LEU A 165 -3.76 -5.72 -3.03
CA LEU A 165 -3.84 -6.83 -2.08
C LEU A 165 -4.65 -6.41 -0.85
N PHE A 166 -4.33 -5.24 -0.29
CA PHE A 166 -4.98 -4.69 0.89
C PHE A 166 -6.26 -3.89 0.59
N ASN A 167 -6.84 -3.97 -0.61
CA ASN A 167 -8.07 -3.25 -0.97
C ASN A 167 -7.96 -1.71 -0.94
N GLY A 168 -6.80 -1.18 -1.31
CA GLY A 168 -6.58 0.26 -1.49
C GLY A 168 -6.20 1.03 -0.24
N ILE A 169 -5.98 0.36 0.89
CA ILE A 169 -5.72 1.00 2.19
C ILE A 169 -4.26 0.88 2.66
N ALA A 170 -3.34 0.43 1.80
CA ALA A 170 -1.95 0.21 2.21
C ALA A 170 -1.29 1.48 2.75
N ASP A 171 -1.56 2.64 2.14
CA ASP A 171 -0.97 3.91 2.61
C ASP A 171 -1.53 4.34 3.97
N GLY A 172 -2.82 4.14 4.19
CA GLY A 172 -3.45 4.38 5.50
C GLY A 172 -2.86 3.46 6.58
N MET A 173 -2.55 2.21 6.24
CA MET A 173 -1.84 1.29 7.13
C MET A 173 -0.43 1.80 7.48
N ARG A 174 0.34 2.27 6.48
CA ARG A 174 1.70 2.80 6.67
C ARG A 174 1.68 4.05 7.55
N ARG A 175 0.76 4.99 7.30
CA ARG A 175 0.66 6.24 8.07
C ARG A 175 0.35 6.05 9.54
N ARG A 176 -0.12 4.88 9.98
CA ARG A 176 -0.34 4.59 11.40
C ARG A 176 0.89 4.77 12.29
N ILE A 177 2.09 4.67 11.71
CA ILE A 177 3.34 4.89 12.47
C ILE A 177 3.58 6.37 12.84
N LEU A 178 2.96 7.31 12.12
CA LEU A 178 3.27 8.74 12.26
C LEU A 178 2.80 9.33 13.59
N THR A 179 1.68 8.86 14.12
CA THR A 179 1.15 9.29 15.42
C THR A 179 2.10 8.93 16.57
N PRO A 180 2.46 7.65 16.81
CA PRO A 180 3.41 7.31 17.87
C PRO A 180 4.81 7.91 17.63
N LEU A 181 5.23 8.09 16.37
CA LEU A 181 6.48 8.79 16.06
C LEU A 181 6.44 10.25 16.55
N LYS A 182 5.38 11.00 16.20
CA LYS A 182 5.20 12.39 16.65
C LYS A 182 5.13 12.50 18.18
N GLU A 183 4.43 11.57 18.83
CA GLU A 183 4.38 11.50 20.29
C GLU A 183 5.77 11.25 20.89
N GLY A 184 6.54 10.30 20.36
CA GLY A 184 7.90 10.00 20.80
C GLY A 184 8.86 11.19 20.64
N LEU A 185 8.71 11.97 19.57
CA LEU A 185 9.53 13.16 19.31
C LEU A 185 9.36 14.26 20.36
N THR A 186 8.28 14.26 21.15
CA THR A 186 8.10 15.20 22.28
C THR A 186 9.19 15.06 23.35
N THR A 187 9.86 13.91 23.42
CA THR A 187 11.05 13.68 24.26
C THR A 187 12.17 14.66 23.95
N PHE A 188 12.25 15.15 22.71
CA PHE A 188 13.23 16.13 22.25
C PHE A 188 12.68 17.56 22.27
N SER A 189 11.68 17.87 23.09
CA SER A 189 11.05 19.20 23.17
C SER A 189 12.01 20.34 23.54
N SER A 190 13.17 20.04 24.15
CA SER A 190 14.24 21.01 24.39
C SER A 190 15.13 21.28 23.17
N VAL A 191 15.06 20.44 22.14
CA VAL A 191 15.78 20.59 20.88
C VAL A 191 14.90 21.37 19.90
N PRO A 192 15.40 22.46 19.28
CA PRO A 192 14.64 23.16 18.26
C PRO A 192 14.23 22.22 17.12
N ALA A 193 12.97 22.30 16.67
CA ALA A 193 12.40 21.35 15.70
C ALA A 193 13.25 21.17 14.42
N TYR A 194 13.86 22.25 13.91
CA TYR A 194 14.73 22.21 12.73
C TYR A 194 16.05 21.45 12.92
N GLN A 195 16.41 21.12 14.17
CA GLN A 195 17.61 20.33 14.50
C GLN A 195 17.30 18.85 14.73
N ILE A 196 16.02 18.49 14.89
CA ILE A 196 15.59 17.10 15.03
C ILE A 196 15.78 16.40 13.69
N LYS A 197 16.45 15.24 13.69
CA LYS A 197 16.68 14.41 12.51
C LYS A 197 16.08 13.03 12.74
N VAL A 198 15.36 12.53 11.74
CA VAL A 198 14.80 11.17 11.74
C VAL A 198 15.48 10.39 10.62
N LEU A 199 15.92 9.18 10.92
CA LEU A 199 16.45 8.23 9.94
C LEU A 199 15.48 7.05 9.89
N ASP A 200 14.85 6.86 8.74
CA ASP A 200 14.08 5.65 8.44
C ASP A 200 14.99 4.69 7.65
N VAL A 201 15.10 3.44 8.11
CA VAL A 201 16.04 2.45 7.58
C VAL A 201 15.24 1.31 6.98
N ALA A 202 15.53 0.98 5.71
CA ALA A 202 14.79 -0.01 4.94
C ALA A 202 13.29 0.32 4.82
N CYS A 203 12.99 1.60 4.53
CA CYS A 203 11.64 2.15 4.46
C CYS A 203 10.80 1.68 3.27
N GLY A 204 11.40 0.96 2.32
CA GLY A 204 10.75 0.61 1.05
C GLY A 204 10.81 1.76 0.04
N THR A 205 9.89 1.73 -0.92
CA THR A 205 9.71 2.72 -1.98
C THR A 205 8.65 3.75 -1.67
#